data_AF-A0A8J2LNA6-F1
#
_entry.id   AF-A0A8J2LNA6-F1
#
_cell.length_a   1.000
_cell.length_b   1.000
_cell.length_c   1.000
_cell.angle_alpha   90.00
_cell.angle_beta   90.00
_cell.angle_gamma   90.00
#
_symmetry.space_group_name_H-M   'P 1'
#
loop_
_entity.id
_entity.type
_entity.pdbx_description
1 polymer ?
#
loop_
_entity_poly.entity_id
_entity_poly.type
_entity_poly.pdbx_seq_one_letter_code
_entity_poly.pdbx_strand_id
1 'polypeptide(L)'
;MSEPLVVPDERSGDVEKGKEAGKLDGGLSERYHYILRTRVARVSSATTLCLLITALLVMTVGLFGGLYIYSQMARPRYQKYQTFCNVPYWDARVGSPNTNNDLSGAPVFTIPLRSEKNQLKTIDDDGVSFLLGADGPVAKFFREEVELDLEDEKYSKVEVPDFKNGRMGRFIHEFDSNKTAIVDQTAKRCFIMPLDRERVLPPKSMFDMIQKMWEGYYSVNTGRVRETMRVVLPPLEDLSDLGDYIQQECQDKTTYSLEKSTSRIIKRSISDVNELPFIEFAGKYTMEYHIVDMDQLDQAEKKQ
;
A
#
# COMPACT_ATOMS: atom_id res chain seq x y z
N MET A 1 -11.01 -68.93 10.92
CA MET A 1 -9.94 -67.91 10.83
C MET A 1 -10.61 -66.60 10.44
N SER A 2 -10.56 -65.62 11.35
CA SER A 2 -10.76 -64.16 11.17
C SER A 2 -12.10 -63.60 10.64
N GLU A 3 -12.92 -63.16 11.60
CA GLU A 3 -13.71 -61.89 11.71
C GLU A 3 -13.01 -60.60 11.18
N PRO A 4 -13.57 -59.36 11.32
CA PRO A 4 -14.96 -58.88 11.57
C PRO A 4 -15.40 -57.73 10.60
N LEU A 5 -16.69 -57.40 10.38
CA LEU A 5 -17.76 -56.73 11.18
C LEU A 5 -17.66 -55.19 11.32
N VAL A 6 -18.73 -54.54 10.85
CA VAL A 6 -19.14 -53.14 11.03
C VAL A 6 -20.24 -53.10 12.09
N VAL A 7 -20.14 -52.22 13.09
CA VAL A 7 -21.25 -51.65 13.89
C VAL A 7 -20.80 -50.30 14.47
N PRO A 8 -21.66 -49.26 14.46
CA PRO A 8 -21.63 -48.25 15.52
C PRO A 8 -22.92 -48.31 16.36
N ASP A 9 -22.74 -48.17 17.68
CA ASP A 9 -23.79 -48.15 18.69
C ASP A 9 -23.85 -46.74 19.32
N GLU A 10 -25.06 -46.20 19.45
CA GLU A 10 -25.34 -44.97 20.18
C GLU A 10 -26.39 -45.23 21.28
N ARG A 11 -26.00 -44.82 22.48
CA ARG A 11 -26.77 -44.09 23.51
C ARG A 11 -27.51 -44.84 24.63
N SER A 12 -27.30 -44.21 25.78
CA SER A 12 -28.20 -44.00 26.93
C SER A 12 -28.05 -44.96 28.10
N GLY A 13 -27.92 -44.37 29.28
CA GLY A 13 -27.93 -45.05 30.57
C GLY A 13 -28.36 -44.06 31.64
N ASP A 14 -29.66 -44.04 31.92
CA ASP A 14 -30.29 -43.45 33.09
C ASP A 14 -30.71 -44.60 34.05
N VAL A 15 -30.37 -44.43 35.32
CA VAL A 15 -31.24 -44.59 36.51
C VAL A 15 -31.85 -45.96 36.89
N GLU A 16 -31.57 -46.31 38.15
CA GLU A 16 -32.45 -46.93 39.19
C GLU A 16 -32.34 -48.41 39.64
N LYS A 17 -32.01 -48.52 40.94
CA LYS A 17 -32.67 -49.24 42.06
C LYS A 17 -32.81 -50.77 42.09
N GLY A 18 -32.44 -51.29 43.26
CA GLY A 18 -33.00 -52.51 43.87
C GLY A 18 -32.03 -53.15 44.86
N LYS A 19 -31.91 -52.64 46.09
CA LYS A 19 -32.46 -53.24 47.32
C LYS A 19 -32.10 -54.72 47.51
N GLU A 20 -31.22 -54.99 48.48
CA GLU A 20 -31.43 -56.08 49.45
C GLU A 20 -30.97 -55.61 50.84
N ALA A 21 -31.78 -55.93 51.84
CA ALA A 21 -31.54 -55.68 53.25
C ALA A 21 -31.11 -57.00 53.90
N GLY A 22 -29.99 -56.98 54.62
CA GLY A 22 -29.48 -58.11 55.38
C GLY A 22 -28.86 -57.63 56.69
N LYS A 23 -29.65 -57.78 57.76
CA LYS A 23 -29.41 -57.46 59.17
C LYS A 23 -28.11 -58.05 59.73
N LEU A 24 -27.43 -57.31 60.62
CA LEU A 24 -26.63 -57.88 61.72
C LEU A 24 -26.47 -56.84 62.84
N ASP A 25 -26.73 -57.32 64.06
CA ASP A 25 -26.89 -56.59 65.31
C ASP A 25 -25.56 -56.12 65.94
N GLY A 26 -25.65 -55.06 66.74
CA GLY A 26 -24.98 -54.97 68.04
C GLY A 26 -23.63 -54.25 68.11
N GLY A 27 -23.57 -53.20 68.93
CA GLY A 27 -22.32 -52.79 69.59
C GLY A 27 -22.08 -51.28 69.66
N LEU A 28 -22.23 -50.74 70.87
CA LEU A 28 -21.88 -49.39 71.30
C LEU A 28 -20.58 -48.83 70.69
N SER A 29 -20.66 -47.65 70.09
CA SER A 29 -19.63 -46.61 70.23
C SER A 29 -20.25 -45.25 69.88
N GLU A 30 -20.44 -44.39 70.88
CA GLU A 30 -20.74 -42.98 70.70
C GLU A 30 -19.64 -42.33 69.84
N ARG A 31 -19.93 -42.12 68.56
CA ARG A 31 -19.13 -41.27 67.68
C ARG A 31 -19.86 -39.95 67.51
N TYR A 32 -19.35 -38.91 68.16
CA TYR A 32 -19.69 -37.52 67.89
C TYR A 32 -19.45 -37.22 66.40
N HIS A 33 -20.51 -37.25 65.59
CA HIS A 33 -20.49 -36.73 64.24
C HIS A 33 -20.58 -35.21 64.32
N TYR A 34 -19.43 -34.54 64.25
CA TYR A 34 -19.40 -33.13 63.90
C TYR A 34 -19.94 -32.99 62.48
N ILE A 35 -21.20 -32.57 62.35
CA ILE A 35 -21.80 -32.20 61.07
C ILE A 35 -21.12 -30.90 60.65
N LEU A 36 -20.03 -31.00 59.89
CA LEU A 36 -19.51 -29.89 59.09
C LEU A 36 -20.55 -29.61 58.00
N ARG A 37 -21.50 -28.74 58.33
CA ARG A 37 -22.44 -28.17 57.37
C ARG A 37 -21.64 -27.20 56.48
N THR A 38 -20.99 -27.73 55.45
CA THR A 38 -20.51 -26.91 54.34
C THR A 38 -21.72 -26.22 53.74
N ARG A 39 -21.89 -24.93 54.04
CA ARG A 39 -22.78 -24.06 53.27
C ARG A 39 -22.13 -23.93 51.89
N VAL A 40 -22.40 -24.88 51.00
CA VAL A 40 -22.24 -24.66 49.58
C VAL A 40 -23.25 -23.56 49.25
N ALA A 41 -22.78 -22.32 49.14
CA ALA A 41 -23.61 -21.22 48.68
C ALA A 41 -24.13 -21.63 47.30
N ARG A 42 -25.41 -21.97 47.20
CA ARG A 42 -26.07 -22.19 45.91
C ARG A 42 -25.97 -20.87 45.17
N VAL A 43 -25.05 -20.78 44.23
CA VAL A 43 -24.97 -19.67 43.30
C VAL A 43 -26.35 -19.60 42.64
N SER A 44 -27.02 -18.46 42.82
CA SER A 44 -28.36 -18.29 42.28
C SER A 44 -28.30 -18.45 40.77
N SER A 45 -29.27 -19.15 40.19
CA SER A 45 -29.41 -19.30 38.73
C SER A 45 -29.40 -17.94 38.02
N ALA A 46 -29.90 -16.90 38.70
CA ALA A 46 -29.85 -15.52 38.24
C ALA A 46 -28.42 -14.95 38.14
N THR A 47 -27.54 -15.27 39.09
CA THR A 47 -26.13 -14.85 39.05
C THR A 47 -25.36 -15.53 37.92
N THR A 48 -25.59 -16.82 37.69
CA THR A 48 -24.96 -17.54 36.56
C THR A 48 -25.47 -17.04 35.21
N LEU A 49 -26.76 -16.70 35.11
CA LEU A 49 -27.34 -16.11 33.90
C LEU A 49 -26.77 -14.71 33.63
N CYS A 50 -26.63 -13.88 34.67
CA CYS A 50 -26.04 -12.55 34.56
C CYS A 50 -24.58 -12.62 34.06
N LEU A 51 -23.78 -13.53 34.61
CA LEU A 51 -22.39 -13.73 34.15
C LEU A 51 -22.32 -14.19 32.69
N LEU A 52 -23.19 -15.11 32.27
CA LEU A 52 -23.25 -15.54 30.87
C LEU A 52 -23.61 -14.40 29.91
N ILE A 53 -24.60 -13.58 30.27
CA ILE A 53 -25.00 -12.42 29.46
C ILE A 53 -23.84 -11.43 29.35
N THR A 54 -23.16 -11.11 30.45
CA THR A 54 -22.00 -10.21 30.41
C THR A 54 -20.87 -10.77 29.55
N ALA A 55 -20.58 -12.07 29.63
CA ALA A 55 -19.57 -12.71 28.81
C ALA A 55 -19.94 -12.66 27.32
N LEU A 56 -21.22 -12.89 26.97
CA LEU A 56 -21.70 -12.79 25.60
C LEU A 56 -21.61 -11.35 25.06
N LEU A 57 -21.96 -10.34 25.87
CA LEU A 57 -21.84 -8.94 25.46
C LEU A 57 -20.39 -8.52 25.22
N VAL A 58 -19.46 -8.95 26.08
CA VAL A 58 -18.04 -8.67 25.88
C VAL A 58 -17.52 -9.37 24.62
N MET A 59 -17.93 -10.61 24.37
CA MET A 59 -17.58 -11.35 23.16
C MET A 59 -18.13 -10.70 21.88
N THR A 60 -19.38 -10.22 21.89
CA THR A 60 -19.95 -9.55 20.71
C THR A 60 -19.25 -8.22 20.45
N VAL A 61 -18.99 -7.41 21.47
CA VAL A 61 -18.23 -6.15 21.32
C VAL A 61 -16.82 -6.42 20.80
N GLY A 62 -16.15 -7.47 21.29
CA GLY A 62 -14.84 -7.89 20.78
C GLY A 62 -14.87 -8.36 19.33
N LEU A 63 -15.90 -9.13 18.93
CA LEU A 63 -16.07 -9.61 17.56
C LEU A 63 -16.36 -8.44 16.60
N PHE A 64 -17.31 -7.57 16.93
CA PHE A 64 -17.66 -6.42 16.11
C PHE A 64 -16.54 -5.38 16.06
N GLY A 65 -15.88 -5.10 17.19
CA GLY A 65 -14.72 -4.23 17.25
C GLY A 65 -13.53 -4.78 16.45
N GLY A 66 -13.27 -6.08 16.58
CA GLY A 66 -12.25 -6.79 15.79
C GLY A 66 -12.57 -6.77 14.29
N LEU A 67 -13.82 -7.00 13.90
CA LEU A 67 -14.27 -6.92 12.50
C LEU A 67 -14.20 -5.50 11.95
N TYR A 68 -14.56 -4.49 12.75
CA TYR A 68 -14.46 -3.09 12.36
C TYR A 68 -13.00 -2.70 12.12
N ILE A 69 -12.11 -3.00 13.07
CA ILE A 69 -10.67 -2.76 12.92
C ILE A 69 -10.09 -3.56 11.75
N TYR A 70 -10.50 -4.82 11.57
CA TYR A 70 -10.08 -5.64 10.44
C TYR A 70 -10.54 -5.05 9.10
N SER A 71 -11.80 -4.60 9.00
CA SER A 71 -12.30 -3.97 7.79
C SER A 71 -11.59 -2.68 7.44
N GLN A 72 -11.20 -1.89 8.45
CA GLN A 72 -10.57 -0.59 8.24
C GLN A 72 -9.05 -0.70 7.99
N MET A 73 -8.36 -1.61 8.70
CA MET A 73 -6.90 -1.73 8.61
C MET A 73 -6.40 -2.89 7.74
N ALA A 74 -7.15 -3.99 7.63
CA ALA A 74 -6.69 -5.19 6.94
C ALA A 74 -7.15 -5.27 5.47
N ARG A 75 -8.35 -4.76 5.13
CA ARG A 75 -8.80 -4.71 3.71
C ARG A 75 -7.85 -3.93 2.79
N PRO A 76 -7.28 -2.79 3.20
CA PRO A 76 -6.29 -2.13 2.36
C PRO A 76 -5.04 -3.00 2.20
N ARG A 77 -4.48 -3.60 3.26
CA ARG A 77 -3.10 -4.13 3.20
C ARG A 77 -2.89 -5.49 2.49
N TYR A 78 -3.88 -6.38 2.43
CA TYR A 78 -3.66 -7.77 1.99
C TYR A 78 -4.03 -8.07 0.53
N GLN A 79 -4.49 -7.06 -0.21
CA GLN A 79 -5.00 -7.18 -1.60
C GLN A 79 -4.15 -6.38 -2.61
N LYS A 80 -3.08 -5.73 -2.14
CA LYS A 80 -2.26 -4.80 -2.91
C LYS A 80 -1.10 -5.53 -3.56
N TYR A 81 -0.94 -5.37 -4.87
CA TYR A 81 0.24 -5.84 -5.57
C TYR A 81 1.34 -4.80 -5.45
N GLN A 82 2.49 -5.17 -4.88
CA GLN A 82 3.65 -4.31 -4.75
C GLN A 82 4.80 -4.83 -5.61
N THR A 83 5.39 -3.93 -6.38
CA THR A 83 6.47 -4.25 -7.32
C THR A 83 7.40 -3.05 -7.52
N PHE A 84 8.39 -3.20 -8.40
CA PHE A 84 9.26 -2.11 -8.81
C PHE A 84 9.47 -2.11 -10.33
N CYS A 85 9.73 -0.92 -10.87
CA CYS A 85 10.04 -0.71 -12.28
C CYS A 85 11.35 0.08 -12.42
N ASN A 86 12.24 -0.35 -13.31
CA ASN A 86 13.48 0.36 -13.62
C ASN A 86 13.27 1.29 -14.82
N VAL A 87 12.84 2.52 -14.58
CA VAL A 87 12.50 3.46 -15.65
C VAL A 87 13.78 4.05 -16.25
N PRO A 88 14.01 3.89 -17.57
CA PRO A 88 15.17 4.48 -18.21
C PRO A 88 15.07 6.01 -18.18
N TYR A 89 16.18 6.65 -17.86
CA TYR A 89 16.29 8.09 -17.75
C TYR A 89 17.40 8.61 -18.66
N TRP A 90 17.06 9.60 -19.48
CA TRP A 90 18.03 10.30 -20.33
C TRP A 90 18.52 11.59 -19.68
N ASP A 91 19.81 11.67 -19.37
CA ASP A 91 20.48 12.91 -18.95
C ASP A 91 21.11 13.59 -20.17
N ALA A 92 20.62 14.76 -20.55
CA ALA A 92 21.14 15.53 -21.67
C ALA A 92 22.62 15.96 -21.51
N ARG A 93 23.17 15.92 -20.28
CA ARG A 93 24.59 16.22 -20.01
C ARG A 93 25.52 15.03 -20.26
N VAL A 94 24.97 13.82 -20.26
CA VAL A 94 25.69 12.62 -20.71
C VAL A 94 25.43 12.58 -22.21
N GLY A 95 26.36 13.15 -22.98
CA GLY A 95 26.27 13.17 -24.43
C GLY A 95 25.85 11.80 -24.96
N SER A 96 24.98 11.81 -25.98
CA SER A 96 24.48 10.60 -26.60
C SER A 96 25.63 9.66 -26.89
N PRO A 97 25.57 8.36 -26.51
CA PRO A 97 26.31 7.38 -27.26
C PRO A 97 25.90 7.61 -28.71
N ASN A 98 26.88 7.80 -29.57
CA ASN A 98 26.68 8.04 -30.99
C ASN A 98 26.08 6.77 -31.59
N THR A 99 24.78 6.56 -31.42
CA THR A 99 24.08 5.41 -31.94
C THR A 99 22.73 5.90 -32.44
N ASN A 100 22.55 5.81 -33.75
CA ASN A 100 21.28 5.92 -34.47
C ASN A 100 20.26 4.83 -34.06
N ASN A 101 20.37 4.30 -32.83
CA ASN A 101 19.50 3.31 -32.26
C ASN A 101 18.70 4.01 -31.18
N ASP A 102 17.55 4.50 -31.61
CA ASP A 102 16.37 4.69 -30.79
C ASP A 102 16.32 3.62 -29.69
N LEU A 103 16.65 4.03 -28.45
CA LEU A 103 16.60 3.18 -27.25
C LEU A 103 15.16 2.82 -26.85
N SER A 104 14.18 3.21 -27.67
CA SER A 104 12.75 2.87 -27.57
C SER A 104 12.45 1.40 -27.92
N GLY A 105 13.45 0.61 -28.32
CA GLY A 105 13.32 -0.83 -28.59
C GLY A 105 14.22 -1.75 -27.77
N ALA A 106 15.05 -1.23 -26.87
CA ALA A 106 15.91 -2.08 -26.05
C ALA A 106 15.07 -2.75 -24.94
N PRO A 107 15.26 -4.06 -24.66
CA PRO A 107 14.63 -4.75 -23.53
C PRO A 107 15.33 -4.32 -22.23
N VAL A 108 15.28 -3.03 -21.90
CA VAL A 108 16.00 -2.43 -20.78
C VAL A 108 15.41 -2.89 -19.43
N PHE A 109 14.14 -3.30 -19.43
CA PHE A 109 13.43 -3.74 -18.22
C PHE A 109 13.61 -5.23 -17.89
N THR A 110 14.15 -6.05 -18.79
CA THR A 110 14.46 -7.46 -18.54
C THR A 110 15.91 -7.66 -18.08
N ILE A 111 16.47 -6.76 -17.26
CA ILE A 111 17.70 -7.11 -16.56
C ILE A 111 17.24 -7.92 -15.34
N PRO A 112 17.21 -9.28 -15.38
CA PRO A 112 17.06 -10.02 -14.16
C PRO A 112 18.19 -9.57 -13.22
N LEU A 113 17.91 -9.52 -11.92
CA LEU A 113 18.91 -9.35 -10.85
C LEU A 113 20.08 -10.34 -10.92
N ARG A 114 20.06 -11.29 -11.87
CA ARG A 114 21.11 -12.25 -12.14
C ARG A 114 21.98 -11.78 -13.29
N SER A 115 23.08 -11.15 -12.91
CA SER A 115 24.29 -10.94 -13.70
C SER A 115 24.65 -12.22 -14.50
N GLU A 116 24.24 -12.29 -15.76
CA GLU A 116 24.96 -13.12 -16.73
C GLU A 116 26.20 -12.35 -17.17
N LYS A 117 27.33 -12.77 -16.57
CA LYS A 117 28.73 -12.55 -16.96
C LYS A 117 28.98 -11.30 -17.85
N ASN A 118 29.42 -10.23 -17.18
CA ASN A 118 30.02 -8.97 -17.67
C ASN A 118 29.18 -7.67 -17.59
N GLN A 119 27.94 -7.68 -17.12
CA GLN A 119 27.19 -6.44 -16.86
C GLN A 119 27.18 -6.12 -15.37
N LEU A 120 28.15 -5.32 -14.91
CA LEU A 120 28.25 -4.88 -13.51
C LEU A 120 27.32 -3.68 -13.27
N LYS A 121 26.23 -3.89 -12.51
CA LYS A 121 25.37 -2.82 -12.00
C LYS A 121 26.11 -2.11 -10.88
N THR A 122 26.40 -0.82 -11.07
CA THR A 122 26.87 0.07 -10.00
C THR A 122 25.75 1.08 -9.72
N ILE A 123 25.47 1.29 -8.44
CA ILE A 123 24.51 2.31 -7.98
C ILE A 123 25.36 3.56 -7.77
N ASP A 124 25.05 4.64 -8.50
CA ASP A 124 25.68 5.93 -8.24
C ASP A 124 25.13 6.52 -6.93
N ASP A 125 25.93 7.35 -6.26
CA ASP A 125 25.49 8.15 -5.09
C ASP A 125 24.26 9.05 -5.43
N ASP A 126 23.97 9.25 -6.72
CA ASP A 126 22.86 10.05 -7.26
C ASP A 126 21.51 9.28 -7.31
N GLY A 127 21.42 8.05 -6.78
CA GLY A 127 20.17 7.25 -6.75
C GLY A 127 19.79 6.59 -8.09
N VAL A 128 20.62 6.79 -9.13
CA VAL A 128 20.44 6.26 -10.48
C VAL A 128 21.35 5.04 -10.65
N SER A 129 20.81 3.99 -11.26
CA SER A 129 21.59 2.83 -11.68
C SER A 129 21.93 2.94 -13.15
N PHE A 130 23.05 2.37 -13.58
CA PHE A 130 23.43 2.35 -14.98
C PHE A 130 23.85 0.97 -15.48
N LEU A 131 23.62 0.76 -16.77
CA LEU A 131 24.14 -0.39 -17.50
C LEU A 131 25.51 -0.03 -18.08
N LEU A 132 26.54 -0.80 -17.73
CA LEU A 132 27.86 -0.70 -18.33
C LEU A 132 27.98 -1.60 -19.56
N GLY A 133 28.35 -1.01 -20.68
CA GLY A 133 28.84 -1.70 -21.87
C GLY A 133 30.37 -1.64 -21.96
N ALA A 134 30.92 -2.25 -23.01
CA ALA A 134 32.37 -2.30 -23.24
C ALA A 134 33.01 -0.89 -23.40
N ASP A 135 32.24 0.08 -23.91
CA ASP A 135 32.71 1.44 -24.22
C ASP A 135 32.20 2.52 -23.25
N GLY A 136 31.57 2.13 -22.13
CA GLY A 136 31.03 3.06 -21.12
C GLY A 136 29.55 2.83 -20.78
N PRO A 137 28.90 3.77 -20.06
CA PRO A 137 27.51 3.65 -19.64
C PRO A 137 26.56 3.70 -20.84
N VAL A 138 25.78 2.64 -21.03
CA VAL A 138 24.85 2.43 -22.15
C VAL A 138 23.47 3.02 -21.85
N ALA A 139 23.02 2.92 -20.60
CA ALA A 139 21.72 3.44 -20.17
C ALA A 139 21.75 3.79 -18.69
N LYS A 140 20.99 4.83 -18.30
CA LYS A 140 20.71 5.20 -16.91
C LYS A 140 19.26 4.89 -16.59
N PHE A 141 18.97 4.48 -15.37
CA PHE A 141 17.62 4.17 -14.92
C PHE A 141 17.45 4.50 -13.43
N PHE A 142 16.26 4.95 -13.07
CA PHE A 142 15.85 5.07 -11.66
C PHE A 142 14.81 4.00 -11.36
N ARG A 143 14.71 3.63 -10.08
CA ARG A 143 13.80 2.58 -9.64
C ARG A 143 12.60 3.21 -8.97
N GLU A 144 11.43 3.00 -9.54
CA GLU A 144 10.16 3.37 -8.91
C GLU A 144 9.56 2.15 -8.21
N GLU A 145 8.92 2.38 -7.07
CA GLU A 145 8.12 1.37 -6.38
C GLU A 145 6.64 1.59 -6.70
N VAL A 146 5.95 0.52 -7.09
CA VAL A 146 4.56 0.59 -7.56
C VAL A 146 3.70 -0.28 -6.68
N GLU A 147 2.58 0.28 -6.20
CA GLU A 147 1.54 -0.41 -5.44
C GLU A 147 0.21 -0.27 -6.17
N LEU A 148 -0.43 -1.39 -6.48
CA LEU A 148 -1.65 -1.46 -7.29
C LEU A 148 -2.78 -2.15 -6.52
N ASP A 149 -3.97 -1.56 -6.57
CA ASP A 149 -5.20 -2.22 -6.14
C ASP A 149 -5.76 -3.06 -7.29
N LEU A 150 -5.52 -4.37 -7.27
CA LEU A 150 -5.98 -5.29 -8.32
C LEU A 150 -7.39 -5.83 -8.09
N GLU A 151 -7.96 -5.65 -6.91
CA GLU A 151 -9.32 -6.12 -6.61
C GLU A 151 -10.35 -5.12 -7.10
N ASP A 152 -10.34 -3.93 -6.50
CA ASP A 152 -11.36 -2.89 -6.75
C ASP A 152 -10.93 -1.91 -7.85
N GLU A 153 -9.65 -1.90 -8.23
CA GLU A 153 -9.07 -0.96 -9.20
C GLU A 153 -9.26 0.53 -8.83
N LYS A 154 -9.33 0.83 -7.53
CA LYS A 154 -9.64 2.19 -7.05
C LYS A 154 -8.45 3.11 -7.08
N TYR A 155 -7.24 2.60 -6.83
CA TYR A 155 -6.06 3.45 -6.81
C TYR A 155 -4.79 2.74 -7.27
N SER A 156 -3.82 3.54 -7.66
CA SER A 156 -2.43 3.13 -7.79
C SER A 156 -1.52 4.14 -7.10
N LYS A 157 -0.41 3.67 -6.55
CA LYS A 157 0.62 4.49 -5.92
C LYS A 157 1.95 4.20 -6.60
N VAL A 158 2.68 5.26 -6.94
CA VAL A 158 4.04 5.21 -7.49
C VAL A 158 4.94 6.04 -6.60
N GLU A 159 5.98 5.43 -6.05
CA GLU A 159 6.98 6.12 -5.24
C GLU A 159 8.28 6.23 -6.03
N VAL A 160 8.70 7.47 -6.25
CA VAL A 160 9.88 7.81 -7.03
C VAL A 160 10.94 8.34 -6.07
N PRO A 161 12.13 7.71 -5.99
CA PRO A 161 13.20 8.15 -5.12
C PRO A 161 13.76 9.49 -5.57
N ASP A 162 14.51 10.16 -4.69
CA ASP A 162 15.26 11.35 -5.10
C ASP A 162 16.38 10.95 -6.06
N PHE A 163 16.55 11.72 -7.13
CA PHE A 163 17.70 11.58 -8.01
C PHE A 163 18.07 12.93 -8.60
N LYS A 164 19.30 13.06 -9.09
CA LYS A 164 19.89 14.34 -9.55
C LYS A 164 19.02 15.21 -10.45
N ASN A 165 18.06 14.62 -11.17
CA ASN A 165 17.24 15.30 -12.15
C ASN A 165 15.73 15.25 -11.88
N GLY A 166 15.30 14.75 -10.72
CA GLY A 166 13.89 14.66 -10.35
C GLY A 166 13.74 14.66 -8.83
N ARG A 167 12.74 15.37 -8.33
CA ARG A 167 12.43 15.38 -6.90
C ARG A 167 11.84 14.04 -6.50
N MET A 168 12.20 13.59 -5.30
CA MET A 168 11.44 12.54 -4.62
C MET A 168 9.95 12.92 -4.59
N GLY A 169 9.12 12.04 -5.11
CA GLY A 169 7.68 12.25 -5.20
C GLY A 169 6.95 10.94 -5.02
N ARG A 170 5.84 11.00 -4.28
CA ARG A 170 4.88 9.89 -4.25
C ARG A 170 3.62 10.33 -4.98
N PHE A 171 3.26 9.58 -6.01
CA PHE A 171 2.08 9.82 -6.82
C PHE A 171 0.99 8.86 -6.40
N ILE A 172 -0.20 9.40 -6.15
CA ILE A 172 -1.41 8.63 -5.84
C ILE A 172 -2.42 8.93 -6.94
N HIS A 173 -2.75 7.94 -7.76
CA HIS A 173 -3.81 8.04 -8.74
C HIS A 173 -5.05 7.35 -8.20
N GLU A 174 -6.13 8.09 -8.06
CA GLU A 174 -7.38 7.60 -7.50
C GLU A 174 -8.47 7.66 -8.58
N PHE A 175 -8.87 6.47 -9.04
CA PHE A 175 -9.69 6.25 -10.23
C PHE A 175 -11.18 6.38 -9.97
N ASP A 176 -11.65 6.31 -8.73
CA ASP A 176 -13.06 6.55 -8.39
C ASP A 176 -13.36 8.06 -8.26
N SER A 177 -12.51 8.82 -7.57
CA SER A 177 -12.61 10.28 -7.44
C SER A 177 -12.05 11.05 -8.66
N ASN A 178 -11.36 10.34 -9.56
CA ASN A 178 -10.73 10.90 -10.76
C ASN A 178 -9.72 12.02 -10.45
N LYS A 179 -8.91 11.81 -9.41
CA LYS A 179 -7.87 12.73 -8.95
C LYS A 179 -6.50 12.07 -8.97
N THR A 180 -5.46 12.90 -9.04
CA THR A 180 -4.08 12.51 -8.78
C THR A 180 -3.50 13.45 -7.75
N ALA A 181 -2.79 12.90 -6.77
CA ALA A 181 -2.02 13.65 -5.80
C ALA A 181 -0.53 13.42 -6.01
N ILE A 182 0.24 14.51 -6.05
CA ILE A 182 1.70 14.48 -5.93
C ILE A 182 2.03 14.86 -4.49
N VAL A 183 2.58 13.92 -3.75
CA VAL A 183 2.94 14.06 -2.34
C VAL A 183 4.42 14.40 -2.23
N ASP A 184 4.70 15.62 -1.80
CA ASP A 184 6.05 16.07 -1.46
C ASP A 184 6.28 15.82 0.03
N GLN A 185 6.96 14.72 0.33
CA GLN A 185 7.26 14.35 1.72
C GLN A 185 8.25 15.32 2.38
N THR A 186 9.14 15.95 1.61
CA THR A 186 10.20 16.84 2.10
C THR A 186 9.62 18.19 2.50
N ALA A 187 8.82 18.79 1.63
CA ALA A 187 8.17 20.07 1.91
C ALA A 187 6.88 19.94 2.73
N LYS A 188 6.42 18.72 3.02
CA LYS A 188 5.13 18.43 3.68
C LYS A 188 3.95 19.06 2.94
N ARG A 189 3.93 18.90 1.62
CA ARG A 189 2.89 19.43 0.74
C ARG A 189 2.22 18.32 -0.07
N CYS A 190 0.96 18.52 -0.40
CA CYS A 190 0.24 17.73 -1.39
C CYS A 190 -0.25 18.61 -2.51
N PHE A 191 -0.09 18.14 -3.74
CA PHE A 191 -0.56 18.84 -4.93
C PHE A 191 -1.58 17.99 -5.66
N ILE A 192 -2.82 18.50 -5.78
CA ILE A 192 -3.95 17.77 -6.34
C ILE A 192 -4.21 18.24 -7.76
N MET A 193 -4.38 17.30 -8.69
CA MET A 193 -4.77 17.58 -10.07
C MET A 193 -5.83 16.58 -10.56
N PRO A 194 -6.58 16.88 -11.63
CA PRO A 194 -7.43 15.89 -12.28
C PRO A 194 -6.61 14.69 -12.79
N LEU A 195 -7.13 13.48 -12.62
CA LEU A 195 -6.51 12.28 -13.17
C LEU A 195 -6.54 12.32 -14.70
N ASP A 196 -5.38 12.14 -15.32
CA ASP A 196 -5.25 11.97 -16.77
C ASP A 196 -5.40 10.49 -17.16
N ARG A 197 -6.63 10.08 -17.46
CA ARG A 197 -6.94 8.69 -17.88
C ARG A 197 -6.38 8.31 -19.25
N GLU A 198 -5.94 9.28 -20.05
CA GLU A 198 -5.33 8.97 -21.34
C GLU A 198 -3.88 8.52 -21.16
N ARG A 199 -3.20 9.03 -20.12
CA ARG A 199 -1.77 8.80 -19.86
C ARG A 199 -1.50 7.82 -18.72
N VAL A 200 -2.32 7.82 -17.69
CA VAL A 200 -2.19 6.94 -16.51
C VAL A 200 -2.93 5.62 -16.73
N LEU A 201 -2.21 4.50 -16.64
CA LEU A 201 -2.81 3.17 -16.75
C LEU A 201 -3.59 2.78 -15.48
N PRO A 202 -4.81 2.22 -15.60
CA PRO A 202 -5.52 1.59 -14.49
C PRO A 202 -4.75 0.41 -13.88
N PRO A 203 -5.01 0.03 -12.62
CA PRO A 203 -4.22 -0.96 -11.88
C PRO A 203 -4.02 -2.30 -12.61
N LYS A 204 -5.07 -2.93 -13.16
CA LYS A 204 -4.89 -4.22 -13.88
C LYS A 204 -4.13 -4.06 -15.19
N SER A 205 -4.34 -2.96 -15.92
CA SER A 205 -3.61 -2.67 -17.16
C SER A 205 -2.13 -2.38 -16.88
N MET A 206 -1.84 -1.63 -15.82
CA MET A 206 -0.48 -1.37 -15.33
C MET A 206 0.20 -2.68 -14.93
N PHE A 207 -0.50 -3.56 -14.20
CA PHE A 207 0.00 -4.89 -13.83
C PHE A 207 0.33 -5.76 -15.05
N ASP A 208 -0.59 -5.90 -15.99
CA ASP A 208 -0.39 -6.68 -17.23
C ASP A 208 0.81 -6.16 -18.03
N MET A 209 0.94 -4.82 -18.14
CA MET A 209 2.10 -4.20 -18.77
C MET A 209 3.40 -4.56 -18.02
N ILE A 210 3.47 -4.38 -16.71
CA ILE A 210 4.67 -4.68 -15.90
C ILE A 210 5.06 -6.16 -16.07
N GLN A 211 4.09 -7.06 -16.04
CA GLN A 211 4.34 -8.49 -16.24
C GLN A 211 4.94 -8.76 -17.64
N LYS A 212 4.32 -8.22 -18.69
CA LYS A 212 4.81 -8.38 -20.07
C LYS A 212 6.18 -7.75 -20.29
N MET A 213 6.49 -6.67 -19.59
CA MET A 213 7.82 -6.06 -19.60
C MET A 213 8.86 -6.99 -18.97
N TRP A 214 8.55 -7.62 -17.85
CA TRP A 214 9.46 -8.56 -17.19
C TRP A 214 9.68 -9.84 -17.98
N GLU A 215 8.66 -10.31 -18.69
CA GLU A 215 8.74 -11.47 -19.57
C GLU A 215 9.45 -11.15 -20.92
N GLY A 216 9.73 -9.86 -21.20
CA GLY A 216 10.47 -9.42 -22.38
C GLY A 216 9.66 -9.30 -23.66
N TYR A 217 8.33 -9.37 -23.56
CA TYR A 217 7.41 -9.27 -24.71
C TYR A 217 7.05 -7.84 -25.09
N TYR A 218 7.51 -6.83 -24.34
CA TYR A 218 7.05 -5.46 -24.51
C TYR A 218 8.19 -4.44 -24.44
N SER A 219 8.33 -3.64 -25.50
CA SER A 219 9.11 -2.40 -25.50
C SER A 219 8.17 -1.26 -25.12
N VAL A 220 8.31 -0.70 -23.92
CA VAL A 220 7.49 0.46 -23.55
C VAL A 220 8.05 1.72 -24.20
N ASN A 221 7.16 2.54 -24.75
CA ASN A 221 7.50 3.92 -25.06
C ASN A 221 7.81 4.68 -23.76
N THR A 222 9.08 5.02 -23.56
CA THR A 222 9.53 5.83 -22.41
C THR A 222 9.66 7.30 -22.79
N GLY A 223 8.96 7.71 -23.86
CA GLY A 223 8.84 9.09 -24.29
C GLY A 223 8.42 10.00 -23.14
N ARG A 224 9.01 11.19 -23.08
CA ARG A 224 8.80 12.16 -22.01
C ARG A 224 7.73 13.15 -22.39
N VAL A 225 6.73 13.32 -21.54
CA VAL A 225 5.69 14.34 -21.67
C VAL A 225 5.86 15.33 -20.52
N ARG A 226 6.12 16.59 -20.87
CA ARG A 226 6.30 17.66 -19.90
C ARG A 226 5.02 18.43 -19.73
N GLU A 227 4.55 18.55 -18.49
CA GLU A 227 3.45 19.41 -18.11
C GLU A 227 3.94 20.52 -17.18
N THR A 228 3.63 21.76 -17.55
CA THR A 228 3.91 22.92 -16.70
C THR A 228 2.66 23.21 -15.88
N MET A 229 2.78 23.12 -14.57
CA MET A 229 1.71 23.26 -13.60
C MET A 229 1.91 24.54 -12.78
N ARG A 230 0.81 25.06 -12.25
CA ARG A 230 0.78 26.21 -11.36
C ARG A 230 -0.07 25.89 -10.13
N VAL A 231 0.37 26.36 -8.97
CA VAL A 231 -0.34 26.23 -7.69
C VAL A 231 -1.49 27.23 -7.63
N VAL A 232 -2.66 26.73 -7.23
CA VAL A 232 -3.84 27.56 -6.96
C VAL A 232 -3.89 27.86 -5.46
N LEU A 233 -3.90 29.15 -5.12
CA LEU A 233 -4.06 29.65 -3.75
C LEU A 233 -5.51 30.12 -3.52
N PRO A 234 -6.05 30.01 -2.28
CA PRO A 234 -5.45 29.47 -1.05
C PRO A 234 -5.33 27.92 -1.04
N PRO A 235 -4.66 27.32 -0.04
CA PRO A 235 -4.71 25.86 0.15
C PRO A 235 -6.15 25.35 0.32
N LEU A 236 -6.36 24.08 0.00
CA LEU A 236 -7.64 23.41 0.21
C LEU A 236 -7.91 23.25 1.71
N GLU A 237 -8.99 23.86 2.19
CA GLU A 237 -9.45 23.70 3.58
C GLU A 237 -10.27 22.41 3.76
N ASP A 238 -11.06 22.06 2.76
CA ASP A 238 -11.87 20.85 2.73
C ASP A 238 -11.28 19.83 1.76
N LEU A 239 -11.00 18.63 2.28
CA LEU A 239 -10.47 17.49 1.53
C LEU A 239 -11.55 16.44 1.24
N SER A 240 -12.81 16.69 1.61
CA SER A 240 -13.93 15.75 1.47
C SER A 240 -14.20 15.34 0.01
N ASP A 241 -13.89 16.23 -0.94
CA ASP A 241 -13.98 15.98 -2.38
C ASP A 241 -12.83 15.13 -2.94
N LEU A 242 -11.79 14.85 -2.14
CA LEU A 242 -10.71 13.94 -2.49
C LEU A 242 -11.11 12.51 -2.15
N GLY A 243 -10.57 11.51 -2.84
CA GLY A 243 -10.84 10.13 -2.45
C GLY A 243 -10.06 9.72 -1.19
N ASP A 244 -10.48 8.62 -0.58
CA ASP A 244 -10.00 8.14 0.72
C ASP A 244 -8.48 7.94 0.74
N TYR A 245 -7.90 7.45 -0.35
CA TYR A 245 -6.46 7.17 -0.43
C TYR A 245 -5.64 8.46 -0.47
N ILE A 246 -6.07 9.45 -1.24
CA ILE A 246 -5.42 10.75 -1.29
C ILE A 246 -5.56 11.46 0.07
N GLN A 247 -6.76 11.46 0.67
CA GLN A 247 -6.97 12.06 1.99
C GLN A 247 -6.04 11.47 3.04
N GLN A 248 -5.89 10.14 3.05
CA GLN A 248 -5.00 9.44 3.99
C GLN A 248 -3.53 9.85 3.81
N GLU A 249 -3.04 9.95 2.58
CA GLU A 249 -1.64 10.31 2.31
C GLU A 249 -1.34 11.80 2.57
N CYS A 250 -2.36 12.66 2.48
CA CYS A 250 -2.24 14.11 2.61
C CYS A 250 -2.68 14.69 3.97
N GLN A 251 -3.18 13.86 4.89
CA GLN A 251 -3.78 14.30 6.16
C GLN A 251 -2.86 15.22 7.01
N ASP A 252 -1.55 15.03 6.98
CA ASP A 252 -0.55 15.80 7.74
C ASP A 252 0.19 16.88 6.90
N LYS A 253 -0.37 17.25 5.74
CA LYS A 253 0.31 18.09 4.74
C LYS A 253 -0.57 19.24 4.28
N THR A 254 0.05 20.35 3.93
CA THR A 254 -0.66 21.47 3.30
C THR A 254 -1.02 21.09 1.87
N THR A 255 -2.31 21.08 1.57
CA THR A 255 -2.82 20.57 0.29
C THR A 255 -3.20 21.73 -0.63
N TYR A 256 -2.71 21.69 -1.86
CA TYR A 256 -2.96 22.70 -2.89
C TYR A 256 -3.52 22.07 -4.14
N SER A 257 -4.34 22.81 -4.87
CA SER A 257 -4.78 22.41 -6.22
C SER A 257 -3.77 22.87 -7.26
N LEU A 258 -3.60 22.08 -8.33
CA LEU A 258 -2.78 22.42 -9.49
C LEU A 258 -3.64 22.66 -10.73
N GLU A 259 -3.26 23.69 -11.49
CA GLU A 259 -3.80 23.97 -12.82
C GLU A 259 -2.69 23.90 -13.88
N LYS A 260 -3.05 23.52 -15.12
CA LYS A 260 -2.12 23.56 -16.24
C LYS A 260 -1.79 25.03 -16.55
N SER A 261 -0.52 25.37 -16.52
CA SER A 261 -0.06 26.70 -16.87
C SER A 261 -0.15 26.92 -18.38
N THR A 262 -0.90 27.93 -18.80
CA THR A 262 -1.03 28.31 -20.22
C THR A 262 0.10 29.24 -20.68
N SER A 263 0.95 29.72 -19.76
CA SER A 263 2.05 30.62 -20.09
C SER A 263 3.15 29.86 -20.82
N ARG A 264 3.24 30.03 -22.14
CA ARG A 264 4.23 29.37 -23.02
C ARG A 264 5.69 29.68 -22.69
N ILE A 265 6.00 30.67 -21.86
CA ILE A 265 7.36 31.18 -21.66
C ILE A 265 7.49 31.73 -20.25
N ILE A 266 8.15 30.99 -19.36
CA ILE A 266 8.90 31.59 -18.25
C ILE A 266 10.35 31.62 -18.71
N LYS A 267 10.89 32.83 -18.87
CA LYS A 267 12.32 33.02 -19.13
C LYS A 267 13.06 32.40 -17.96
N ARG A 268 13.95 31.44 -18.26
CA ARG A 268 14.86 30.86 -17.27
C ARG A 268 15.60 31.98 -16.55
N SER A 269 15.29 32.20 -15.28
CA SER A 269 16.09 33.10 -14.47
C SER A 269 17.37 32.34 -14.12
N ILE A 270 18.50 33.03 -14.01
CA ILE A 270 19.80 32.39 -13.75
C ILE A 270 19.85 31.73 -12.34
N SER A 271 18.77 31.85 -11.57
CA SER A 271 18.49 31.17 -10.30
C SER A 271 17.79 29.80 -10.40
N ASP A 272 17.36 29.35 -11.59
CA ASP A 272 16.60 28.08 -11.82
C ASP A 272 17.41 26.79 -11.58
N VAL A 273 18.48 26.84 -10.80
CA VAL A 273 19.36 25.68 -10.56
C VAL A 273 18.70 24.62 -9.66
N ASN A 274 17.59 24.94 -8.98
CA ASN A 274 17.06 24.11 -7.88
C ASN A 274 15.61 23.63 -7.99
N GLU A 275 14.82 24.02 -9.00
CA GLU A 275 13.46 23.48 -9.15
C GLU A 275 13.44 22.24 -10.05
N LEU A 276 13.84 21.12 -9.46
CA LEU A 276 13.72 19.81 -10.12
C LEU A 276 12.23 19.46 -10.31
N PRO A 277 11.83 18.84 -11.44
CA PRO A 277 10.45 18.41 -11.66
C PRO A 277 10.11 17.18 -10.81
N PHE A 278 8.81 16.94 -10.62
CA PHE A 278 8.31 15.64 -10.19
C PHE A 278 8.17 14.73 -11.41
N ILE A 279 8.73 13.54 -11.36
CA ILE A 279 8.78 12.60 -12.49
C ILE A 279 8.13 11.29 -12.08
N GLU A 280 7.29 10.71 -12.94
CA GLU A 280 6.73 9.37 -12.78
C GLU A 280 6.64 8.65 -14.12
N PHE A 281 6.75 7.32 -14.12
CA PHE A 281 6.31 6.51 -15.25
C PHE A 281 4.88 5.99 -15.02
N ALA A 282 3.91 6.66 -15.66
CA ALA A 282 2.48 6.37 -15.50
C ALA A 282 1.96 5.21 -16.40
N GLY A 283 2.86 4.41 -16.97
CA GLY A 283 2.54 3.24 -17.79
C GLY A 283 2.53 3.45 -19.31
N LYS A 284 2.28 4.67 -19.81
CA LYS A 284 2.40 4.95 -21.26
C LYS A 284 3.57 5.85 -21.62
N TYR A 285 3.86 6.82 -20.76
CA TYR A 285 4.88 7.83 -20.95
C TYR A 285 5.52 8.13 -19.60
N THR A 286 6.73 8.67 -19.64
CA THR A 286 7.34 9.30 -18.46
C THR A 286 6.81 10.72 -18.36
N MET A 287 6.05 11.00 -17.30
CA MET A 287 5.46 12.32 -17.04
C MET A 287 6.44 13.17 -16.25
N GLU A 288 6.59 14.44 -16.62
CA GLU A 288 7.39 15.41 -15.88
C GLU A 288 6.52 16.63 -15.55
N TYR A 289 6.24 16.83 -14.27
CA TYR A 289 5.47 17.96 -13.78
C TYR A 289 6.40 19.04 -13.26
N HIS A 290 6.42 20.18 -13.96
CA HIS A 290 7.15 21.37 -13.56
C HIS A 290 6.19 22.36 -12.90
N ILE A 291 6.28 22.51 -11.58
CA ILE A 291 5.47 23.46 -10.81
C ILE A 291 6.26 24.77 -10.72
N VAL A 292 5.74 25.86 -11.32
CA VAL A 292 6.54 27.06 -11.62
C VAL A 292 6.52 28.17 -10.56
N ASP A 293 5.63 28.05 -9.57
CA ASP A 293 5.35 29.08 -8.57
C ASP A 293 5.70 28.62 -7.16
N MET A 294 6.64 27.69 -7.03
CA MET A 294 7.10 27.16 -5.75
C MET A 294 7.76 28.25 -4.88
N ASP A 295 8.57 29.13 -5.46
CA ASP A 295 9.14 30.28 -4.73
C ASP A 295 8.07 31.23 -4.16
N GLN A 296 6.98 31.45 -4.90
CA GLN A 296 5.88 32.31 -4.46
C GLN A 296 5.08 31.62 -3.36
N LEU A 297 4.87 30.32 -3.48
CA LEU A 297 4.25 29.49 -2.46
C LEU A 297 5.02 29.55 -1.14
N ASP A 298 6.34 29.36 -1.19
CA ASP A 298 7.22 29.44 -0.02
C ASP A 298 7.14 30.81 0.68
N GLN A 299 6.99 31.89 -0.08
CA GLN A 299 6.81 33.24 0.47
C GLN A 299 5.41 33.45 1.05
N ALA A 300 4.37 32.85 0.47
CA ALA A 300 3.00 32.95 0.95
C ALA A 300 2.84 32.21 2.28
N GLU A 301 3.42 31.01 2.41
CA GLU A 301 3.41 30.23 3.65
C GLU A 301 4.15 30.94 4.79
N LYS A 302 5.28 31.61 4.52
CA LYS A 302 6.02 32.39 5.54
C LYS A 302 5.23 33.60 6.10
N LYS A 303 4.17 34.02 5.42
CA LYS A 303 3.34 35.16 5.82
C LYS A 303 2.08 34.75 6.58
N GLN A 304 1.76 33.45 6.64
CA GLN A 304 0.69 32.88 7.44
C GLN A 304 1.21 32.54 8.84
#